data_AF-A0A5E4LA57-F1
#
_entry.id   AF-A0A5E4LA57-F1
#
_cell.length_a   1.000
_cell.length_b   1.000
_cell.length_c   1.000
_cell.angle_alpha   90.00
_cell.angle_beta   90.00
_cell.angle_gamma   90.00
#
_symmetry.space_group_name_H-M   'P 1'
#
loop_
_entity.id
_entity.type
_entity.pdbx_description
1 polymer ?
#
loop_
_entity_poly.entity_id
_entity_poly.type
_entity_poly.pdbx_seq_one_letter_code
_entity_poly.pdbx_strand_id
1 'polypeptide(L)'
;MDAALGQSIIYKVRPILPMVEIDITRMSSKGQIVIPADLRHGIKEGEKLVVIRNNDQLILKKADKFGKNLAEDLEFARRTEGAWREYLKSRQKPMSKEAFLAELDKW
;
A
#
# COMPACT_ATOMS: atom_id res chain seq x y z
N MET A 1 49.24 13.60 14.31
CA MET A 1 47.89 14.08 14.69
C MET A 1 47.00 13.81 13.50
N ASP A 2 46.49 12.59 13.38
CA ASP A 2 45.62 12.16 12.29
C ASP A 2 44.16 12.36 12.72
N ALA A 3 43.49 13.28 12.04
CA ALA A 3 42.08 13.55 12.25
C ALA A 3 41.24 12.44 11.58
N ALA A 4 40.71 11.55 12.42
CA ALA A 4 39.66 10.62 12.06
C ALA A 4 38.37 11.37 11.74
N LEU A 5 37.95 11.44 10.47
CA LEU A 5 36.59 11.84 10.11
C LEU A 5 36.16 11.18 8.80
N GLY A 6 35.01 10.49 8.84
CA GLY A 6 34.23 10.20 7.65
C GLY A 6 33.82 8.75 7.43
N GLN A 7 33.43 7.99 8.47
CA GLN A 7 32.59 6.82 8.23
C GLN A 7 31.24 7.32 7.66
N SER A 8 31.05 7.15 6.35
CA SER A 8 29.81 7.45 5.66
C SER A 8 28.71 6.55 6.21
N ILE A 9 27.83 7.10 7.04
CA ILE A 9 26.66 6.41 7.58
C ILE A 9 25.65 6.27 6.45
N ILE A 10 25.67 5.11 5.76
CA ILE A 10 24.63 4.77 4.78
C ILE A 10 23.34 4.54 5.59
N TYR A 11 22.44 5.51 5.59
CA TYR A 11 21.08 5.32 6.11
C TYR A 11 20.37 4.27 5.24
N LYS A 12 20.36 3.02 5.70
CA LYS A 12 19.54 1.96 5.14
C LYS A 12 18.08 2.24 5.50
N VAL A 13 17.43 3.13 4.76
CA VAL A 13 15.98 3.28 4.77
C VAL A 13 15.39 1.96 4.31
N ARG A 14 14.94 1.13 5.26
CA ARG A 14 14.09 -0.03 4.96
C ARG A 14 12.75 0.53 4.51
N PRO A 15 12.30 0.35 3.26
CA PRO A 15 10.92 0.64 2.93
C PRO A 15 10.04 -0.27 3.80
N ILE A 16 9.28 0.35 4.70
CA ILE A 16 8.34 -0.30 5.64
C ILE A 16 7.02 -0.71 4.98
N LEU A 17 6.95 -0.71 3.64
CA LEU A 17 5.77 -1.21 2.94
C LEU A 17 5.80 -2.74 2.97
N PRO A 18 4.80 -3.43 3.54
CA PRO A 18 4.62 -4.84 3.23
C PRO A 18 4.53 -4.95 1.71
N MET A 19 5.21 -5.94 1.12
CA MET A 19 5.10 -6.20 -0.32
C MET A 19 3.61 -6.35 -0.67
N VAL A 20 3.09 -5.41 -1.47
CA VAL A 20 1.71 -5.44 -1.95
C VAL A 20 1.71 -5.96 -3.37
N GLU A 21 0.97 -7.02 -3.61
CA GLU A 21 0.72 -7.58 -4.95
C GLU A 21 -0.63 -7.07 -5.46
N ILE A 22 -0.66 -6.53 -6.68
CA ILE A 22 -1.84 -5.89 -7.27
C ILE A 22 -2.05 -6.46 -8.67
N ASP A 23 -3.31 -6.79 -8.99
CA ASP A 23 -3.72 -7.20 -10.33
C ASP A 23 -5.12 -6.65 -10.65
N ILE A 24 -5.44 -6.52 -11.93
CA ILE A 24 -6.69 -5.94 -12.44
C ILE A 24 -7.55 -7.06 -13.02
N THR A 25 -8.76 -7.22 -12.51
CA THR A 25 -9.71 -8.21 -13.01
C THR A 25 -11.00 -7.57 -13.49
N ARG A 26 -11.72 -8.27 -14.36
CA ARG A 26 -13.03 -7.84 -14.86
C ARG A 26 -14.12 -8.69 -14.23
N MET A 27 -15.28 -8.08 -14.06
CA MET A 27 -16.48 -8.82 -13.69
C MET A 27 -16.92 -9.68 -14.88
N SER A 28 -17.14 -10.97 -14.62
CA SER A 28 -17.72 -11.88 -15.61
C SER A 28 -19.19 -11.52 -15.89
N SER A 29 -19.73 -12.04 -17.00
CA SER A 29 -21.15 -11.87 -17.37
C SER A 29 -22.13 -12.39 -16.30
N LYS A 30 -21.68 -13.30 -15.43
CA LYS A 30 -22.46 -13.85 -14.31
C LYS A 30 -22.34 -13.03 -13.02
N GLY A 31 -21.69 -11.86 -13.07
CA GLY A 31 -21.47 -11.01 -11.89
C GLY A 31 -20.39 -11.52 -10.94
N GLN A 32 -19.56 -12.47 -11.37
CA GLN A 32 -18.47 -13.03 -10.55
C GLN A 32 -17.17 -12.28 -10.82
N ILE A 33 -16.40 -12.01 -9.76
CA ILE A 33 -15.03 -11.49 -9.82
C ILE A 33 -14.09 -12.66 -9.54
N VAL A 34 -13.13 -12.88 -10.44
CA VAL A 34 -12.14 -13.96 -10.30
C VAL A 34 -10.93 -13.42 -9.56
N ILE A 35 -10.44 -14.15 -8.55
CA ILE A 35 -9.14 -13.86 -7.93
C ILE A 35 -8.05 -14.42 -8.86
N PRO A 36 -7.09 -13.62 -9.34
CA PRO A 36 -5.98 -14.08 -10.19
C PRO A 36 -5.13 -15.15 -9.51
N ALA A 37 -4.52 -16.05 -10.29
CA ALA A 37 -3.76 -17.17 -9.74
C ALA A 37 -2.64 -16.73 -8.80
N ASP A 38 -1.92 -15.67 -9.17
CA ASP A 38 -0.81 -15.10 -8.39
C ASP A 38 -1.30 -14.46 -7.08
N LEU A 39 -2.56 -14.01 -7.01
CA LEU A 39 -3.15 -13.46 -5.79
C LEU A 39 -3.88 -14.51 -4.92
N ARG A 40 -3.94 -15.78 -5.35
CA ARG A 40 -4.60 -16.86 -4.59
C ARG A 40 -3.72 -17.45 -3.49
N HIS A 41 -2.47 -17.01 -3.35
CA HIS A 41 -1.56 -17.55 -2.34
C HIS A 41 -2.20 -17.49 -0.94
N GLY A 42 -2.32 -18.65 -0.27
CA GLY A 42 -2.91 -18.75 1.06
C GLY A 42 -4.45 -18.87 1.11
N ILE A 43 -5.13 -18.93 -0.05
CA ILE A 43 -6.56 -19.23 -0.19
C ILE A 43 -6.72 -20.61 -0.84
N LYS A 44 -7.36 -21.55 -0.14
CA LYS A 44 -7.60 -22.91 -0.65
C LYS A 44 -9.00 -23.05 -1.24
N GLU A 45 -9.18 -24.04 -2.08
CA GLU A 45 -10.49 -24.42 -2.59
C GLU A 45 -11.43 -24.81 -1.44
N GLY A 46 -12.69 -24.41 -1.53
CA GLY A 46 -13.72 -24.64 -0.49
C GLY A 46 -13.59 -23.74 0.75
N GLU A 47 -12.59 -22.87 0.80
CA GLU A 47 -12.37 -21.97 1.92
C GLU A 47 -13.42 -20.85 1.96
N LYS A 48 -13.97 -20.59 3.16
CA LYS A 48 -14.98 -19.55 3.36
C LYS A 48 -14.30 -18.19 3.47
N LEU A 49 -14.75 -17.25 2.63
CA LEU A 49 -14.33 -15.86 2.68
C LEU A 49 -15.50 -15.00 3.18
N VAL A 50 -15.19 -14.02 4.01
CA VAL A 50 -16.09 -12.93 4.36
C VAL A 50 -15.88 -11.80 3.38
N VAL A 51 -16.97 -11.33 2.80
CA VAL A 51 -16.99 -10.19 1.88
C VAL A 51 -17.66 -9.02 2.59
N ILE A 52 -16.91 -7.93 2.77
CA ILE A 52 -17.38 -6.71 3.42
C ILE A 52 -17.41 -5.60 2.38
N ARG A 53 -18.50 -4.86 2.32
CA ARG A 53 -18.60 -3.64 1.49
C ARG A 53 -18.45 -2.42 2.40
N ASN A 54 -17.54 -1.53 2.04
CA ASN A 54 -17.35 -0.25 2.70
C ASN A 54 -17.26 0.85 1.64
N ASN A 55 -18.34 1.63 1.46
CA ASN A 55 -18.49 2.58 0.35
C ASN A 55 -18.18 1.92 -1.01
N ASP A 56 -17.18 2.43 -1.73
CA ASP A 56 -16.73 1.96 -3.04
C ASP A 56 -15.71 0.81 -2.97
N GLN A 57 -15.41 0.29 -1.77
CA GLN A 57 -14.44 -0.77 -1.56
C GLN A 57 -15.11 -2.09 -1.19
N LEU A 58 -14.58 -3.18 -1.75
CA LEU A 58 -14.87 -4.55 -1.32
C LEU A 58 -13.63 -5.13 -0.64
N ILE A 59 -13.79 -5.56 0.60
CA ILE A 59 -12.74 -6.18 1.40
C ILE A 59 -13.06 -7.66 1.53
N LEU A 60 -12.14 -8.52 1.11
CA LEU A 60 -12.24 -9.97 1.27
C LEU A 60 -11.29 -10.42 2.38
N LYS A 61 -11.79 -11.21 3.33
CA LYS A 61 -10.98 -11.84 4.39
C LYS A 61 -11.35 -13.29 4.58
N LYS A 62 -10.40 -14.10 5.05
CA LYS A 62 -10.69 -15.49 5.42
C LYS A 62 -11.57 -15.53 6.67
N ALA A 63 -12.60 -16.39 6.67
CA ALA A 63 -13.58 -16.46 7.75
C ALA A 63 -12.98 -16.93 9.08
N ASP A 64 -11.96 -17.80 9.04
CA ASP A 64 -11.20 -18.26 10.21
C ASP A 64 -10.41 -17.14 10.91
N LYS A 65 -10.08 -16.06 10.18
CA LYS A 65 -9.37 -14.88 10.69
C LYS A 65 -10.29 -13.70 11.01
N PHE A 66 -11.57 -13.78 10.66
CA PHE A 66 -12.52 -12.67 10.79
C PHE A 66 -12.79 -12.22 12.23
N GLY A 67 -12.71 -13.14 13.20
CA GLY A 67 -13.13 -12.87 14.58
C GLY A 67 -12.12 -12.14 15.47
N LYS A 68 -10.83 -12.06 15.11
CA LYS A 68 -9.81 -11.53 16.04
C LYS A 68 -9.51 -10.03 15.89
N ASN A 69 -9.58 -9.46 14.68
CA ASN A 69 -9.06 -8.11 14.40
C ASN A 69 -9.98 -7.22 13.54
N LEU A 70 -11.29 -7.50 13.42
CA LEU A 70 -12.18 -6.80 12.50
C LEU A 70 -12.20 -5.26 12.69
N ALA A 71 -12.19 -4.80 13.94
CA ALA A 71 -12.16 -3.37 14.25
C ALA A 71 -10.82 -2.72 13.84
N GLU A 72 -9.69 -3.35 14.15
CA GLU A 72 -8.36 -2.90 13.72
C GLU A 72 -8.20 -2.91 12.20
N ASP A 73 -8.78 -3.90 11.53
CA ASP A 73 -8.73 -4.06 10.08
C ASP A 73 -9.51 -2.97 9.35
N LEU A 74 -10.70 -2.62 9.85
CA LEU A 74 -11.50 -1.51 9.34
C LEU A 74 -10.81 -0.16 9.60
N GLU A 75 -10.19 -0.03 10.77
CA GLU A 75 -9.46 1.18 11.12
C GLU A 75 -8.18 1.35 10.28
N PHE A 76 -7.46 0.26 9.98
CA PHE A 76 -6.32 0.24 9.07
C PHE A 76 -6.72 0.66 7.66
N ALA A 77 -7.82 0.12 7.13
CA ALA A 77 -8.33 0.51 5.81
C ALA A 77 -8.64 2.01 5.75
N ARG A 78 -9.32 2.54 6.78
CA ARG A 78 -9.63 3.98 6.90
C ARG A 78 -8.38 4.85 6.96
N ARG A 79 -7.37 4.46 7.75
CA ARG A 79 -6.10 5.21 7.92
C ARG A 79 -5.27 5.20 6.63
N THR A 80 -5.20 4.06 5.95
CA THR A 80 -4.45 3.91 4.69
C THR A 80 -5.04 4.78 3.58
N GLU A 81 -6.37 4.82 3.46
CA GLU A 81 -7.03 5.68 2.47
C GLU A 81 -6.79 7.17 2.74
N GLY A 82 -6.83 7.59 4.01
CA GLY A 82 -6.53 8.97 4.42
C GLY A 82 -5.10 9.37 4.08
N ALA A 83 -4.12 8.55 4.50
CA ALA A 83 -2.70 8.81 4.25
C ALA A 83 -2.36 8.82 2.75
N TRP A 84 -2.98 7.93 1.95
CA TRP A 84 -2.81 7.92 0.50
C TRP A 84 -3.41 9.16 -0.17
N ARG A 85 -4.59 9.61 0.28
CA ARG A 85 -5.21 10.86 -0.22
C ARG A 85 -4.34 12.08 0.10
N GLU A 86 -3.72 12.14 1.27
CA GLU A 86 -2.80 13.22 1.65
C GLU A 86 -1.46 13.14 0.90
N TYR A 87 -0.92 11.93 0.69
CA TYR A 87 0.27 11.71 -0.14
C TYR A 87 0.04 12.15 -1.60
N LEU A 88 -1.10 11.81 -2.19
CA LEU A 88 -1.47 12.25 -3.54
C LEU A 88 -1.70 13.77 -3.62
N LYS A 89 -2.30 14.38 -2.59
CA LYS A 89 -2.50 15.83 -2.52
C LYS A 89 -1.18 16.60 -2.34
N SER A 90 -0.23 16.07 -1.58
CA SER A 90 1.05 16.73 -1.27
C SER A 90 2.08 16.65 -2.41
N ARG A 91 1.99 15.67 -3.32
CA ARG A 91 2.88 15.60 -4.51
C ARG A 91 2.44 16.48 -5.70
N GLN A 92 1.37 17.26 -5.60
CA GLN A 92 1.00 18.23 -6.64
C GLN A 92 1.76 19.57 -6.53
N LYS A 93 3.08 19.52 -6.56
CA LYS A 93 3.87 20.50 -7.30
C LYS A 93 4.91 19.74 -8.11
N PRO A 94 4.59 19.28 -9.34
CA PRO A 94 5.64 18.95 -10.29
C PRO A 94 6.46 20.24 -10.49
N MET A 95 7.64 20.32 -9.88
CA MET A 95 8.59 21.37 -10.18
C MET A 95 9.41 20.93 -11.38
N SER A 96 9.70 21.86 -12.28
CA SER A 96 10.56 21.56 -13.43
C SER A 96 11.99 21.29 -12.95
N LYS A 97 12.80 20.66 -13.80
CA LYS A 97 14.22 20.38 -13.51
C LYS A 97 14.98 21.66 -13.18
N GLU A 98 14.62 22.76 -13.83
CA GLU A 98 15.24 24.07 -13.66
C GLU A 98 14.90 24.67 -12.28
N ALA A 99 13.65 24.51 -11.83
CA ALA A 99 13.23 24.94 -10.51
C ALA A 99 13.94 24.14 -9.39
N PHE A 100 14.18 22.84 -9.61
CA PHE A 100 14.91 21.98 -8.68
C PHE A 100 16.38 22.39 -8.56
N LEU A 101 17.04 22.66 -9.69
CA LEU A 101 18.44 23.09 -9.70
C LEU A 101 18.63 24.46 -9.04
N ALA A 102 17.70 25.40 -9.24
CA ALA A 102 17.74 26.72 -8.62
C ALA A 102 17.53 26.70 -7.10
N GLU A 103 16.93 25.64 -6.55
CA GLU A 103 16.73 25.47 -5.12
C GLU A 103 17.98 24.88 -4.43
N LEU A 104 18.70 24.01 -5.14
CA LEU A 104 19.99 23.46 -4.67
C LEU A 104 21.10 24.51 -4.62
N ASP A 105 21.06 25.53 -5.48
CA ASP A 105 22.03 26.64 -5.50
C ASP A 105 21.84 27.63 -4.33
N LYS A 106 20.71 27.54 -3.61
CA LYS A 106 20.41 28.40 -2.44
C LYS A 106 20.93 27.84 -1.11
N TRP A 107 21.43 26.61 -1.11
CA TRP A 107 22.01 25.93 0.04
C TRP A 107 23.53 25.90 -0.06
#